data_AF-A0A7J9PKL1-F1
#
_entry.id   AF-A0A7J9PKL1-F1
#
_cell.length_a   1.000
_cell.length_b   1.000
_cell.length_c   1.000
_cell.angle_alpha   90.00
_cell.angle_beta   90.00
_cell.angle_gamma   90.00
#
_symmetry.space_group_name_H-M   'P 1'
#
loop_
_entity.id
_entity.type
_entity.pdbx_description
1 polymer ?
#
loop_
_entity_poly.entity_id
_entity_poly.type
_entity_poly.pdbx_seq_one_letter_code
_entity_poly.pdbx_strand_id
1 'polypeptide(L)'
;MPKMLLLPKLTMSLGGYIRESVEIYNEDGVKEFPHRNVVVGNPTAEPIKIDVPAYDEDWVKRHQELGLIVVPVEMDQDFVGIFKMVEEKVKKANL
;
A
#
# COMPACT_ATOMS: atom_id res chain seq x y z
N MET A 1 5.31 13.42 7.71
CA MET A 1 4.66 12.49 6.77
C MET A 1 3.15 12.56 6.97
N PRO A 2 2.38 12.91 5.92
CA PRO A 2 0.94 12.77 5.94
C PRO A 2 0.53 11.34 6.31
N LYS A 3 -0.64 11.19 6.94
CA LYS A 3 -1.20 9.89 7.32
C LYS A 3 -2.62 9.78 6.83
N MET A 4 -3.01 8.58 6.41
CA MET A 4 -4.38 8.22 6.07
C MET A 4 -4.93 7.21 7.07
N LEU A 5 -6.24 7.26 7.30
CA LEU A 5 -6.92 6.28 8.13
C LEU A 5 -7.57 5.24 7.22
N LEU A 6 -7.20 3.97 7.38
CA LEU A 6 -7.86 2.84 6.73
C LEU A 6 -8.76 2.13 7.75
N LEU A 7 -10.07 2.32 7.58
CA LEU A 7 -11.07 1.74 8.48
C LEU A 7 -11.11 0.21 8.37
N PRO A 8 -11.66 -0.48 9.39
CA PRO A 8 -11.86 -1.92 9.36
C PRO A 8 -12.60 -2.37 8.11
N LYS A 9 -12.16 -3.49 7.55
CA LYS A 9 -12.76 -4.16 6.39
C LYS A 9 -12.83 -3.30 5.11
N LEU A 10 -12.06 -2.22 5.02
CA LEU A 10 -11.93 -1.41 3.81
C LEU A 10 -10.64 -1.72 3.04
N THR A 11 -10.68 -1.40 1.75
CA THR A 11 -9.56 -1.49 0.82
C THR A 11 -9.37 -0.14 0.13
N MET A 12 -8.12 0.24 -0.10
CA MET A 12 -7.76 1.49 -0.76
C MET A 12 -6.63 1.29 -1.78
N SER A 13 -6.61 2.16 -2.78
CA SER A 13 -5.58 2.23 -3.81
C SER A 13 -4.71 3.45 -3.55
N LEU A 14 -3.38 3.26 -3.54
CA LEU A 14 -2.41 4.32 -3.30
C LEU A 14 -1.76 4.86 -4.57
N GLY A 15 -2.28 4.59 -5.76
CA GLY A 15 -1.68 5.02 -7.04
C GLY A 15 -1.36 6.52 -7.10
N GLY A 16 -2.23 7.38 -6.57
CA GLY A 16 -1.98 8.84 -6.48
C GLY A 16 -1.17 9.29 -5.26
N TYR A 17 -0.74 8.34 -4.43
CA TYR A 17 0.02 8.53 -3.20
C TYR A 17 1.28 7.63 -3.22
N ILE A 18 1.87 7.45 -4.38
CA ILE A 18 3.19 6.86 -4.55
C ILE A 18 4.19 7.98 -4.79
N ARG A 19 5.41 7.80 -4.29
CA ARG A 19 6.51 8.71 -4.57
C ARG A 19 6.99 8.51 -6.02
N GLU A 20 6.70 9.47 -6.89
CA GLU A 20 7.10 9.41 -8.31
C GLU A 20 8.57 9.81 -8.56
N SER A 21 9.22 10.59 -7.67
CA SER A 21 10.53 11.18 -7.94
C SER A 21 11.62 10.87 -6.91
N VAL A 22 12.80 10.54 -7.43
CA VAL A 22 14.08 10.40 -6.72
C VAL A 22 14.43 11.73 -6.02
N GLU A 23 14.62 11.74 -4.70
CA GLU A 23 15.28 12.89 -4.07
C GLU A 23 16.73 12.93 -4.56
N ILE A 24 17.11 14.04 -5.18
CA ILE A 24 18.41 14.27 -5.81
C ILE A 24 19.53 14.46 -4.75
N TYR A 25 19.19 14.42 -3.45
CA TYR A 25 20.07 14.84 -2.36
C TYR A 25 20.53 13.72 -1.42
N ASN A 26 20.21 12.45 -1.69
CA ASN A 26 20.75 11.33 -0.91
C ASN A 26 22.01 10.78 -1.59
N GLU A 27 23.08 10.59 -0.80
CA GLU A 27 24.42 10.22 -1.28
C GLU A 27 24.46 8.91 -2.09
N ASP A 28 23.48 8.02 -1.87
CA ASP A 28 23.36 6.71 -2.54
C ASP A 28 22.41 6.69 -3.75
N GLY A 29 21.76 7.83 -4.07
CA GLY A 29 20.71 7.89 -5.08
C GLY A 29 19.43 7.17 -4.62
N VAL A 30 18.29 7.86 -4.61
CA VAL A 30 17.03 7.22 -4.20
C VAL A 30 16.57 6.25 -5.30
N LYS A 31 16.47 4.96 -4.98
CA LYS A 31 15.83 3.98 -5.88
C LYS A 31 14.35 4.36 -6.03
N GLU A 32 13.89 4.50 -7.27
CA GLU A 32 12.48 4.75 -7.56
C GLU A 32 11.60 3.65 -6.97
N PHE A 33 10.40 4.02 -6.52
CA PHE A 33 9.42 3.03 -6.09
C PHE A 33 9.00 2.22 -7.31
N PRO A 34 9.24 0.89 -7.33
CA PRO A 34 9.21 0.13 -8.58
C PRO A 34 7.80 -0.20 -9.09
N HIS A 35 6.75 0.19 -8.36
CA HIS A 35 5.37 -0.25 -8.61
C HIS A 35 4.47 0.92 -9.05
N ARG A 36 3.53 0.63 -9.97
CA ARG A 36 2.59 1.63 -10.48
C ARG A 36 1.48 1.98 -9.48
N ASN A 37 1.18 1.06 -8.57
CA ASN A 37 0.14 1.20 -7.56
C ASN A 37 0.46 0.30 -6.36
N VAL A 38 -0.16 0.59 -5.22
CA VAL A 38 -0.19 -0.30 -4.06
C VAL A 38 -1.63 -0.38 -3.59
N VAL A 39 -2.17 -1.60 -3.55
CA VAL A 39 -3.49 -1.87 -2.97
C VAL A 39 -3.29 -2.26 -1.52
N VAL A 40 -3.99 -1.58 -0.62
CA VAL A 40 -3.92 -1.80 0.83
C VAL A 40 -5.29 -2.16 1.34
N GLY A 41 -5.39 -3.27 2.05
CA GLY A 41 -6.61 -3.75 2.70
C GLY A 41 -6.41 -3.86 4.21
N ASN A 42 -7.41 -3.46 5.00
CA ASN A 42 -7.40 -3.63 6.44
C ASN A 42 -8.32 -4.80 6.85
N PRO A 43 -7.77 -6.01 7.05
CA PRO A 43 -8.55 -7.16 7.47
C PRO A 43 -8.88 -7.14 8.98
N THR A 44 -8.34 -6.21 9.76
CA THR A 44 -8.50 -6.17 11.22
C THR A 44 -9.82 -5.53 11.64
N ALA A 45 -10.14 -5.61 12.94
CA ALA A 45 -11.31 -4.96 13.54
C ALA A 45 -11.07 -3.49 13.94
N GLU A 46 -9.82 -3.02 13.89
CA GLU A 46 -9.44 -1.66 14.32
C GLU A 46 -9.02 -0.78 13.14
N PRO A 47 -9.27 0.53 13.19
CA PRO A 47 -8.79 1.45 12.17
C PRO A 47 -7.27 1.62 12.26
N ILE A 48 -6.56 1.43 11.15
CA ILE A 48 -5.10 1.54 11.10
C ILE A 48 -4.70 2.82 10.38
N LYS A 49 -3.74 3.56 10.95
CA LYS A 49 -3.13 4.72 10.29
C LYS A 49 -1.97 4.26 9.44
N ILE A 50 -1.99 4.60 8.16
CA ILE A 50 -0.89 4.35 7.22
C ILE A 50 -0.18 5.67 6.91
N ASP A 51 1.15 5.67 6.86
CA ASP A 51 1.90 6.81 6.33
C ASP A 51 1.86 6.80 4.80
N VAL A 52 1.72 7.98 4.21
CA VAL A 52 1.74 8.19 2.76
C VAL A 52 2.69 9.34 2.41
N PRO A 53 3.26 9.37 1.18
CA PRO A 53 3.15 8.35 0.13
C PRO A 53 3.86 7.04 0.45
N ALA A 54 3.66 6.00 -0.38
CA ALA A 54 4.49 4.80 -0.36
C ALA A 54 5.82 5.09 -1.05
N TYR A 55 6.94 4.83 -0.35
CA TYR A 55 8.28 5.27 -0.77
C TYR A 55 9.18 4.14 -1.27
N ASP A 56 9.12 2.97 -0.65
CA ASP A 56 10.09 1.89 -0.84
C ASP A 56 9.49 0.53 -0.46
N GLU A 57 10.23 -0.54 -0.74
CA GLU A 57 9.84 -1.90 -0.34
C GLU A 57 9.71 -2.06 1.18
N ASP A 58 10.45 -1.27 1.97
CA ASP A 58 10.35 -1.33 3.43
C ASP A 58 9.03 -0.75 3.94
N TRP A 59 8.45 0.24 3.24
CA TRP A 59 7.09 0.71 3.47
C TRP A 59 6.09 -0.45 3.36
N VAL A 60 6.23 -1.30 2.33
CA VAL A 60 5.37 -2.46 2.13
C VAL A 60 5.50 -3.43 3.30
N LYS A 61 6.74 -3.79 3.68
CA LYS A 61 7.00 -4.72 4.79
C LYS A 61 6.43 -4.22 6.12
N ARG A 62 6.74 -2.98 6.50
CA ARG A 62 6.25 -2.37 7.76
C ARG A 62 4.73 -2.39 7.85
N HIS A 63 4.03 -2.13 6.74
CA HIS A 63 2.57 -2.12 6.74
C HIS A 63 1.97 -3.54 6.74
N GLN A 64 2.65 -4.52 6.15
CA GLN A 64 2.27 -5.94 6.29
C GLN A 64 2.42 -6.42 7.75
N GLU A 65 3.47 -5.99 8.45
CA GLU A 65 3.70 -6.28 9.88
C GLU A 65 2.62 -5.69 10.79
N LEU A 66 1.96 -4.60 10.37
CA LEU A 66 0.77 -4.05 11.05
C LEU A 66 -0.50 -4.90 10.86
N GLY A 67 -0.41 -6.01 10.11
CA GLY A 67 -1.55 -6.87 9.81
C GLY A 67 -2.38 -6.41 8.61
N LEU A 68 -1.89 -5.45 7.82
CA LEU A 68 -2.55 -5.03 6.58
C LEU A 68 -2.22 -5.99 5.44
N ILE A 69 -3.16 -6.14 4.52
CA ILE A 69 -2.92 -6.80 3.24
C ILE A 69 -2.37 -5.73 2.29
N VAL A 70 -1.07 -5.77 2.01
CA VAL A 70 -0.42 -4.82 1.09
C VAL A 70 0.03 -5.56 -0.16
N VAL A 71 -0.50 -5.15 -1.32
CA VAL A 71 -0.21 -5.75 -2.62
C VAL A 71 0.30 -4.66 -3.57
N PRO A 72 1.63 -4.62 -3.84
CA PRO A 72 2.17 -3.81 -4.91
C PRO A 72 1.66 -4.29 -6.27
N VAL A 73 1.52 -3.37 -7.22
CA VAL A 73 0.96 -3.64 -8.54
C VAL A 73 1.93 -3.17 -9.61
N GLU A 74 2.34 -4.08 -10.48
CA GLU A 74 3.25 -3.82 -11.61
C GLU A 74 2.52 -3.24 -12.84
N MET A 75 3.29 -2.63 -13.75
CA MET A 75 2.81 -1.99 -14.98
C MET A 75 1.94 -2.88 -15.87
N ASP A 76 2.20 -4.18 -15.90
CA ASP A 76 1.55 -5.16 -16.77
C ASP A 76 0.42 -5.96 -16.10
N GLN A 77 0.24 -5.81 -14.78
CA GLN A 77 -0.75 -6.58 -14.03
C GLN A 77 -2.19 -6.05 -14.23
N ASP A 78 -3.20 -6.81 -13.80
CA ASP A 78 -4.59 -6.34 -13.74
C ASP A 78 -4.88 -5.66 -12.39
N PHE A 79 -4.93 -4.32 -12.40
CA PHE A 79 -5.22 -3.54 -11.19
C PHE A 79 -6.62 -3.85 -10.64
N VAL A 80 -7.63 -3.95 -11.50
CA VAL A 80 -9.02 -4.10 -11.06
C VAL A 80 -9.21 -5.49 -10.45
N GLY A 81 -8.64 -6.52 -11.06
CA GLY A 81 -8.62 -7.88 -10.52
C GLY A 81 -7.92 -7.96 -9.16
N ILE A 82 -6.74 -7.33 -9.02
CA ILE A 82 -6.00 -7.29 -7.75
C ILE A 82 -6.80 -6.55 -6.68
N PHE A 83 -7.39 -5.40 -7.01
CA PHE A 83 -8.19 -4.63 -6.06
C PHE A 83 -9.37 -5.45 -5.53
N LYS A 84 -10.13 -6.09 -6.42
CA LYS A 84 -11.25 -6.98 -6.05
C LYS A 84 -10.78 -8.18 -5.22
N MET A 85 -9.64 -8.77 -5.55
CA MET A 85 -9.06 -9.87 -4.78
C MET A 85 -8.76 -9.41 -3.33
N VAL A 86 -8.13 -8.24 -3.16
CA VAL A 86 -7.82 -7.72 -1.82
C VAL A 86 -9.12 -7.41 -1.06
N GLU A 87 -10.09 -6.77 -1.72
CA GLU A 87 -11.40 -6.46 -1.14
C GLU A 87 -12.09 -7.73 -0.61
N GLU A 88 -12.10 -8.80 -1.41
CA GLU A 88 -12.67 -10.09 -1.01
C GLU A 88 -11.91 -10.74 0.14
N LYS A 89 -10.57 -10.68 0.15
CA LYS A 89 -9.75 -11.19 1.26
C LYS A 89 -10.04 -10.44 2.55
N VAL A 90 -10.15 -9.12 2.47
CA VAL A 90 -10.45 -8.24 3.60
C VAL A 90 -11.85 -8.56 4.18
N LYS A 91 -12.86 -8.72 3.32
CA LYS A 91 -14.23 -9.08 3.74
C LYS A 91 -14.31 -10.46 4.41
N LYS A 92 -13.54 -11.43 3.93
CA LYS A 92 -13.54 -12.82 4.43
C LYS A 92 -12.64 -13.05 5.64
N ALA A 93 -11.80 -12.08 6.00
CA ALA A 93 -10.94 -12.20 7.16
C ALA A 93 -11.79 -12.22 8.45
N ASN A 94 -11.83 -13.38 9.12
CA ASN A 94 -12.42 -13.55 10.45
C ASN A 94 -11.41 -13.21 11.56
N LEU A 95 -10.71 -12.08 11.38
CA LEU A 95 -9.83 -11.46 12.37
C LEU A 95 -10.61 -10.39 13.14
#